data_AF-A0A7J7MAW8-F1
#
_entry.id   AF-A0A7J7MAW8-F1
#
_cell.length_a   1.000
_cell.length_b   1.000
_cell.length_c   1.000
_cell.angle_alpha   90.00
_cell.angle_beta   90.00
_cell.angle_gamma   90.00
#
_symmetry.space_group_name_H-M   'P 1'
#
loop_
_entity.id
_entity.type
_entity.pdbx_description
1 polymer ?
#
loop_
_entity_poly.entity_id
_entity_poly.type
_entity_poly.pdbx_seq_one_letter_code
_entity_poly.pdbx_strand_id
1 'polypeptide(L)' 'MGMEIDTAVKRKEIERIVKEMMEWEERKKMRKKASEWREKAEKTTNGGGSSYNNFDRVIKEVLLAKKGD' A
#
# COMPACT_ATOMS: atom_id res chain seq x y z
N MET A 1 3.06 4.15 -4.46
CA MET A 1 3.18 3.89 -5.91
C MET A 1 4.64 4.00 -6.30
N GLY A 2 5.20 2.92 -6.83
CA GLY A 2 6.54 2.90 -7.41
C GLY A 2 6.46 2.60 -8.90
N MET A 3 7.55 2.86 -9.62
CA MET A 3 7.75 2.40 -10.98
C MET A 3 8.83 1.34 -10.96
N GLU A 4 8.55 0.18 -11.54
CA GLU A 4 9.53 -0.87 -11.70
C GLU A 4 10.47 -0.50 -12.86
N ILE A 5 11.76 -0.73 -12.68
CA ILE A 5 12.80 -0.47 -13.67
C ILE A 5 13.50 -1.80 -13.94
N ASP A 6 13.77 -2.08 -15.21
CA ASP A 6 14.49 -3.28 -15.62
C ASP A 6 15.90 -3.35 -14.99
N THR A 7 16.33 -4.55 -14.68
CA THR A 7 17.65 -4.89 -14.15
C THR A 7 18.80 -4.57 -15.11
N ALA A 8 18.57 -4.54 -16.43
CA ALA A 8 19.61 -4.32 -17.44
C ALA A 8 19.62 -2.90 -18.05
N VAL A 9 19.32 -1.85 -17.26
CA VAL A 9 19.23 -0.47 -17.77
C VAL A 9 20.55 0.30 -17.72
N LYS A 10 20.76 1.19 -18.69
CA LYS A 10 21.90 2.11 -18.72
C LYS A 10 21.59 3.38 -17.92
N ARG A 11 22.61 4.04 -17.36
CA ARG A 11 22.45 5.30 -16.59
C ARG A 11 21.62 6.37 -17.31
N LYS A 12 21.76 6.51 -18.63
CA LYS A 12 20.98 7.47 -19.45
C LYS A 12 19.47 7.19 -19.43
N GLU A 13 19.09 5.92 -19.36
CA GLU A 13 17.70 5.50 -19.30
C GLU A 13 17.10 5.78 -17.92
N ILE A 14 17.87 5.53 -16.85
CA ILE A 14 17.50 5.94 -15.49
C ILE A 14 17.28 7.45 -15.42
N GLU A 15 18.18 8.25 -16.01
CA GLU A 15 18.05 9.71 -16.04
C GLU A 15 16.77 10.16 -16.75
N ARG A 16 16.42 9.54 -17.89
CA ARG A 16 15.17 9.82 -18.60
C ARG A 16 13.95 9.49 -17.74
N ILE A 17 13.91 8.29 -17.15
CA ILE A 17 12.79 7.85 -16.30
C ILE A 17 12.61 8.78 -15.10
N VAL A 18 13.72 9.16 -14.44
CA VAL A 18 13.66 10.11 -13.31
C VAL A 18 13.17 11.47 -13.77
N LYS A 19 13.61 11.97 -14.93
CA LYS A 19 13.16 13.26 -15.47
C LYS A 19 11.67 13.26 -15.81
N GLU A 20 11.18 12.20 -16.45
CA GLU A 20 9.74 11.99 -16.73
C GLU A 20 8.93 11.92 -15.43
N MET A 21 9.41 11.20 -14.42
CA MET A 21 8.74 11.10 -13.11
C MET A 21 8.76 12.43 -12.32
N MET A 22 9.75 13.28 -12.59
CA MET A 22 9.86 14.62 -12.00
C MET A 22 8.97 15.65 -12.69
N GLU A 23 8.31 15.29 -13.81
CA GLU A 23 7.25 16.12 -14.36
C GLU A 23 6.16 16.34 -13.32
N TRP A 24 5.75 17.60 -13.21
CA TRP A 24 4.86 18.05 -12.14
C TRP A 24 3.55 17.25 -12.06
N GLU A 25 2.95 16.97 -13.21
CA GLU A 25 1.68 16.25 -13.30
C GLU A 25 1.81 14.78 -12.89
N GLU A 26 2.87 14.09 -13.31
CA GLU A 26 3.07 12.68 -12.94
C GLU A 26 3.37 12.54 -11.45
N ARG A 27 4.23 13.41 -10.91
CA ARG A 27 4.48 13.52 -9.46
C ARG A 27 3.18 13.74 -8.68
N LYS A 28 2.32 14.65 -9.13
CA LYS A 28 1.06 14.99 -8.44
C LYS A 28 0.08 13.80 -8.45
N LYS A 29 -0.04 13.10 -9.57
CA LYS A 29 -0.85 11.88 -9.70
C LYS A 29 -0.36 10.77 -8.77
N MET A 30 0.95 10.51 -8.73
CA MET A 30 1.53 9.49 -7.85
C MET A 30 1.28 9.79 -6.37
N ARG A 31 1.44 11.06 -5.96
CA ARG A 31 1.16 11.49 -4.58
C ARG A 31 -0.32 11.35 -4.22
N LYS A 32 -1.23 11.74 -5.12
CA LYS A 32 -2.67 11.61 -4.89
C LYS A 32 -3.06 10.15 -4.68
N LYS A 33 -2.64 9.24 -5.56
CA LYS A 33 -2.90 7.80 -5.43
C LYS A 33 -2.34 7.23 -4.13
N ALA A 34 -1.12 7.62 -3.75
CA ALA A 34 -0.52 7.19 -2.49
C ALA A 34 -1.34 7.67 -1.27
N SER A 35 -1.85 8.89 -1.30
CA SER A 35 -2.71 9.42 -0.24
C SER A 35 -4.05 8.68 -0.15
N GLU A 36 -4.70 8.41 -1.29
CA GLU A 36 -5.95 7.65 -1.34
C GLU A 36 -5.78 6.22 -0.80
N TRP A 37 -4.65 5.57 -1.13
CA TRP A 37 -4.34 4.25 -0.60
C TRP A 37 -4.08 4.27 0.90
N ARG A 38 -3.37 5.28 1.39
CA ARG A 38 -3.15 5.47 2.82
C ARG A 38 -4.47 5.63 3.57
N GLU A 39 -5.37 6.49 3.07
CA GLU A 39 -6.68 6.71 3.69
C GLU A 39 -7.53 5.43 3.71
N LYS A 40 -7.52 4.66 2.61
CA LYS A 40 -8.21 3.35 2.56
C LYS A 40 -7.63 2.38 3.58
N ALA A 41 -6.30 2.29 3.68
CA ALA A 41 -5.63 1.44 4.65
C ALA A 41 -6.06 1.82 6.07
N GLU A 42 -5.93 3.09 6.44
CA GLU A 42 -6.32 3.62 7.76
C GLU A 42 -7.80 3.30 8.08
N LYS A 43 -8.71 3.51 7.12
CA LYS A 43 -10.14 3.17 7.28
C LYS A 43 -10.38 1.69 7.54
N THR A 44 -9.67 0.80 6.85
CA THR A 44 -9.86 -0.66 7.01
C THR A 44 -9.21 -1.22 8.27
N THR A 45 -8.15 -0.59 8.78
CA THR A 45 -7.41 -1.06 9.96
C THR A 45 -7.83 -0.42 11.28
N ASN A 46 -8.53 0.73 11.25
CA ASN A 46 -9.10 1.33 12.44
C ASN A 46 -10.29 0.52 12.99
N GLY A 47 -10.70 0.81 14.22
CA GLY A 47 -11.84 0.15 14.88
C GLY A 47 -13.12 0.22 14.04
N GLY A 48 -13.77 -0.93 13.86
CA GLY A 48 -14.93 -1.08 12.97
C GLY A 48 -14.59 -1.25 11.49
N GLY A 49 -13.32 -1.07 11.11
CA GLY A 49 -12.81 -1.35 9.77
C GLY A 49 -12.77 -2.84 9.45
N SER A 50 -12.86 -3.20 8.16
CA SER A 50 -12.97 -4.59 7.73
C SER A 50 -11.75 -5.44 8.09
N SER A 51 -10.54 -4.92 7.93
CA SER A 51 -9.30 -5.63 8.32
C SER A 51 -9.21 -5.80 9.83
N TYR A 52 -9.60 -4.78 10.61
CA TYR A 52 -9.70 -4.89 12.07
C TYR A 52 -10.67 -5.98 12.50
N ASN A 53 -11.89 -5.97 11.95
CA ASN A 53 -12.93 -6.96 12.28
C ASN A 53 -12.53 -8.38 11.86
N ASN A 54 -11.86 -8.53 10.72
CA ASN A 54 -11.33 -9.82 10.29
C ASN A 54 -10.29 -10.37 11.27
N PHE A 55 -9.40 -9.51 11.78
CA PHE A 55 -8.41 -9.91 12.77
C PHE A 55 -9.04 -10.26 14.12
N ASP A 56 -10.01 -9.47 14.59
CA ASP A 56 -10.80 -9.76 15.79
C ASP A 56 -11.52 -11.12 15.69
N ARG A 57 -12.06 -11.45 14.50
CA ARG A 57 -12.66 -12.77 14.24
C ARG A 57 -11.65 -13.90 14.41
N VAL A 58 -10.44 -13.76 13.86
CA VAL A 58 -9.38 -14.78 14.02
C VAL A 58 -9.04 -14.99 15.50
N ILE A 59 -8.93 -13.92 16.29
CA ILE A 59 -8.68 -14.03 17.72
C ILE A 59 -9.80 -14.84 18.40
N LYS A 60 -11.05 -14.49 18.14
CA LYS A 60 -12.21 -15.12 18.78
C LYS A 60 -12.40 -16.58 18.37
N GLU A 61 -12.41 -16.84 17.06
CA GLU A 61 -12.79 -18.14 16.51
C GLU A 61 -11.66 -19.16 16.47
N VAL A 62 -10.40 -18.72 16.44
CA VAL A 62 -9.25 -19.64 16.30
C VAL A 62 -8.42 -19.68 17.58
N LEU A 63 -8.03 -18.50 18.09
CA LEU A 63 -7.06 -18.43 19.20
C LEU A 63 -7.73 -18.63 20.57
N LEU A 64 -8.94 -18.10 20.75
CA LEU A 64 -9.68 -18.20 22.02
C LEU A 64 -10.61 -19.41 22.06
N ALA A 65 -11.16 -19.86 20.93
CA ALA A 65 -12.02 -21.05 20.87
C ALA A 65 -11.30 -22.34 21.32
N LYS A 66 -9.98 -22.42 21.18
CA LYS A 66 -9.15 -23.56 21.63
C LYS A 66 -8.96 -23.67 23.14
N LYS A 67 -9.44 -22.71 23.95
CA LYS A 67 -9.31 -22.75 25.42
C LYS A 67 -10.44 -23.52 26.14
N GLY A 68 -11.37 -24.11 25.39
CA GLY A 68 -12.58 -24.75 25.92
C GLY A 68 -12.61 -26.29 25.89
N ASP A 69 -11.47 -26.96 25.72
CA ASP A 69 -11.32 -28.41 25.89
C ASP A 69 -10.46 -28.74 27.12
#